data_AF-A0A7C2IYT2-F1
#
_entry.id   AF-A0A7C2IYT2-F1
#
_cell.length_a   1.000
_cell.length_b   1.000
_cell.length_c   1.000
_cell.angle_alpha   90.00
_cell.angle_beta   90.00
_cell.angle_gamma   90.00
#
_symmetry.space_group_name_H-M   'P 1'
#
loop_
_entity.id
_entity.type
_entity.pdbx_description
1 polymer ?
#
loop_
_entity_poly.entity_id
_entity_poly.type
_entity_poly.pdbx_seq_one_letter_code
_entity_poly.pdbx_strand_id
1 'polypeptide(L)'
;MPGGAHGAAGRAGGVRGAGAAVPGHAPGHRRAGVPPHHRLPGAGRAARGVVAVARRLRIRVDYHRCVGSSICVLTAPGVFALNEGGQSAVVDPAGEGVDKILEAAEGCPTVAITVEDEESGERLFP
;
A
#
# COMPACT_ATOMS: atom_id res chain seq x y z
N MET A 1 -12.08 -28.52 -48.31
CA MET A 1 -12.87 -29.69 -47.87
C MET A 1 -11.93 -30.74 -47.27
N PRO A 2 -11.85 -30.82 -45.95
CA PRO A 2 -12.00 -32.10 -45.25
C PRO A 2 -13.21 -31.98 -44.29
N GLY A 3 -14.12 -32.92 -44.12
CA GLY A 3 -14.06 -34.35 -44.40
C GLY A 3 -14.24 -35.16 -43.11
N GLY A 4 -15.47 -35.17 -42.55
CA GLY A 4 -15.99 -36.15 -41.59
C GLY A 4 -15.29 -36.23 -40.21
N ALA A 5 -15.85 -36.84 -39.17
CA ALA A 5 -17.19 -37.32 -38.89
C ALA A 5 -17.27 -37.53 -37.37
N HIS A 6 -18.44 -37.20 -36.83
CA HIS A 6 -19.11 -37.71 -35.63
C HIS A 6 -18.41 -38.79 -34.78
N GLY A 7 -18.28 -38.49 -33.48
CA GLY A 7 -18.01 -39.43 -32.40
C GLY A 7 -18.92 -39.11 -31.22
N ALA A 8 -19.70 -40.10 -30.80
CA ALA A 8 -20.92 -39.97 -30.03
C ALA A 8 -20.75 -39.85 -28.51
N ALA A 9 -21.88 -39.47 -27.91
CA ALA A 9 -22.23 -39.37 -26.50
C ALA A 9 -21.72 -40.49 -25.56
N GLY A 10 -21.41 -40.08 -24.32
CA GLY A 10 -21.42 -40.92 -23.13
C GLY A 10 -21.86 -40.09 -21.93
N ARG A 11 -23.12 -40.22 -21.53
CA ARG A 11 -23.74 -39.50 -20.41
C ARG A 11 -23.50 -40.20 -19.07
N ALA A 12 -23.38 -39.36 -18.05
CA ALA A 12 -23.98 -39.46 -16.71
C ALA A 12 -23.39 -40.43 -15.66
N GLY A 13 -23.17 -39.84 -14.47
CA GLY A 13 -23.70 -40.39 -13.22
C GLY A 13 -22.66 -40.91 -12.24
N GLY A 14 -22.36 -40.12 -11.19
CA GLY A 14 -21.49 -40.61 -10.12
C GLY A 14 -21.18 -39.63 -8.98
N VAL A 15 -22.17 -38.85 -8.54
CA VAL A 15 -22.11 -38.18 -7.23
C VAL A 15 -22.20 -39.27 -6.15
N ARG A 16 -21.10 -39.51 -5.42
CA ARG A 16 -21.12 -40.01 -4.03
C ARG A 16 -19.87 -39.53 -3.28
N GLY A 17 -20.08 -38.49 -2.47
CA GLY A 17 -19.15 -38.14 -1.41
C GLY A 17 -19.13 -39.20 -0.30
N ALA A 18 -17.94 -39.41 0.24
CA ALA A 18 -17.67 -39.93 1.58
C ALA A 18 -16.29 -39.36 1.90
N GLY A 19 -16.20 -38.31 2.70
CA GLY A 19 -16.32 -38.43 4.14
C GLY A 19 -14.91 -38.27 4.70
N ALA A 20 -14.46 -37.02 4.78
CA ALA A 20 -13.21 -36.66 5.44
C ALA A 20 -13.33 -37.01 6.93
N ALA A 21 -12.52 -37.96 7.40
CA ALA A 21 -12.32 -38.23 8.81
C ALA A 21 -10.88 -37.85 9.16
N VAL A 22 -10.64 -36.56 9.37
CA VAL A 22 -9.43 -36.07 10.01
C VAL A 22 -9.63 -36.15 11.54
N PRO A 23 -8.80 -36.89 12.27
CA PRO A 23 -8.96 -37.04 13.70
C PRO A 23 -8.53 -35.76 14.44
N GLY A 24 -9.47 -35.21 15.22
CA GLY A 24 -9.20 -34.61 16.53
C GLY A 24 -8.41 -33.30 16.56
N HIS A 25 -9.01 -32.19 16.10
CA HIS A 25 -8.60 -30.87 16.58
C HIS A 25 -9.47 -30.50 17.80
N ALA A 26 -8.85 -30.51 18.97
CA ALA A 26 -9.47 -30.17 20.25
C ALA A 26 -10.04 -28.74 20.26
N PRO A 27 -11.23 -28.48 20.85
CA PRO A 27 -11.71 -27.13 21.07
C PRO A 27 -11.03 -26.57 22.33
N GLY A 28 -9.88 -25.93 22.13
CA GLY A 28 -9.02 -25.47 23.22
C GLY A 28 -8.27 -24.18 22.94
N HIS A 29 -8.80 -23.29 22.11
CA HIS A 29 -8.31 -21.91 22.06
C HIS A 29 -9.41 -21.00 22.61
N ARG A 30 -9.32 -20.74 23.93
CA ARG A 30 -9.84 -19.49 24.49
C ARG A 30 -9.25 -18.38 23.63
N ARG A 31 -10.05 -17.81 22.74
CA ARG A 31 -9.74 -16.51 22.13
C ARG A 31 -9.74 -15.52 23.29
N ALA A 32 -8.58 -15.32 23.90
CA ALA A 32 -8.34 -14.12 24.69
C ALA A 32 -8.70 -12.95 23.78
N GLY A 33 -9.71 -12.19 24.18
CA GLY A 33 -10.33 -11.16 23.36
C GLY A 33 -9.28 -10.23 22.78
N VAL A 34 -9.34 -10.03 21.46
CA VAL A 34 -8.77 -8.83 20.85
C VAL A 34 -9.51 -7.67 21.49
N PRO A 35 -8.86 -6.84 22.34
CA PRO A 35 -9.57 -5.74 22.96
C PRO A 35 -9.79 -4.68 21.87
N PRO A 36 -11.01 -4.16 21.72
CA PRO A 36 -11.25 -3.08 20.80
C PRO A 36 -10.75 -1.79 21.45
N HIS A 37 -9.93 -1.02 20.73
CA HIS A 37 -9.61 0.39 21.02
C HIS A 37 -8.70 0.72 22.22
N HIS A 38 -7.50 0.11 22.33
CA HIS A 38 -6.43 0.78 23.08
C HIS A 38 -5.94 1.97 22.26
N ARG A 39 -6.56 3.12 22.54
CA ARG A 39 -5.99 4.46 22.33
C ARG A 39 -4.56 4.43 22.87
N LEU A 40 -3.56 4.44 21.99
CA LEU A 40 -2.20 4.78 22.39
C LEU A 40 -2.16 6.30 22.66
N PRO A 41 -1.84 6.73 23.89
CA PRO A 41 -1.57 8.13 24.21
C PRO A 41 -0.22 8.54 23.61
N GLY A 42 -0.13 9.80 23.17
CA GLY A 42 1.03 10.37 22.51
C GLY A 42 2.37 10.05 23.14
N ALA A 43 3.23 9.38 22.37
CA ALA A 43 4.66 9.46 22.55
C ALA A 43 5.19 10.48 21.53
N GLY A 44 5.15 11.75 21.94
CA GLY A 44 5.99 12.77 21.33
C GLY A 44 7.44 12.32 21.43
N ARG A 45 8.02 11.86 20.33
CA ARG A 45 9.46 11.82 20.16
C ARG A 45 9.85 13.04 19.36
N ALA A 46 10.21 14.06 20.14
CA ALA A 46 11.11 15.16 19.82
C ALA A 46 11.34 15.40 18.33
N ALA A 47 10.74 16.50 17.86
CA ALA A 47 11.29 17.32 16.80
C ALA A 47 12.81 17.46 17.00
N ARG A 48 13.58 16.57 16.38
CA ARG A 48 15.00 16.79 16.16
C ARG A 48 15.04 17.82 15.05
N GLY A 49 15.24 19.07 15.44
CA GLY A 49 15.46 20.17 14.54
C GLY A 49 16.66 19.88 13.64
N VAL A 50 16.38 19.33 12.47
CA VAL A 50 17.06 19.76 11.25
C VAL A 50 16.41 21.07 10.87
N VAL A 51 17.25 22.09 10.70
CA VAL A 51 16.83 23.43 10.28
C VAL A 51 15.96 23.25 9.04
N ALA A 52 14.66 23.53 9.15
CA ALA A 52 13.74 23.56 8.03
C ALA A 52 14.12 24.77 7.16
N VAL A 53 15.19 24.59 6.39
CA VAL A 53 15.39 25.37 5.19
C VAL A 53 14.15 25.09 4.34
N ALA A 54 13.46 26.14 3.94
CA ALA A 54 12.35 26.05 2.99
C ALA A 54 12.93 25.66 1.63
N ARG A 55 13.40 24.42 1.51
CA ARG A 55 13.97 23.84 0.30
C ARG A 55 12.80 23.62 -0.65
N ARG A 56 12.87 24.19 -1.85
CA ARG A 56 11.89 23.86 -2.89
C ARG A 56 12.16 22.43 -3.34
N LEU A 57 11.19 21.55 -3.15
CA LEU A 57 11.31 20.16 -3.57
C LEU A 57 10.56 19.93 -4.88
N ARG A 58 11.15 19.11 -5.74
CA ARG A 58 10.54 18.54 -6.91
C ARG A 58 10.16 17.09 -6.61
N ILE A 59 8.86 16.84 -6.56
CA ILE A 59 8.31 15.52 -6.25
C ILE A 59 7.71 14.91 -7.52
N ARG A 60 8.02 13.65 -7.78
CA ARG A 60 7.49 12.87 -8.90
C ARG A 60 6.92 11.55 -8.41
N VAL A 61 5.79 11.12 -8.97
CA VAL A 61 5.19 9.81 -8.69
C VAL A 61 5.21 8.97 -9.95
N ASP A 62 5.76 7.76 -9.84
CA ASP A 62 5.72 6.75 -10.89
C ASP A 62 4.40 5.97 -10.78
N TYR A 63 3.47 6.26 -11.68
CA TYR A 63 2.16 5.60 -11.76
C TYR A 63 2.24 4.13 -12.19
N HIS A 64 3.35 3.64 -12.76
CA HIS A 64 3.51 2.21 -13.04
C HIS A 64 3.87 1.41 -11.78
N ARG A 65 4.52 2.06 -10.80
CA ARG A 65 4.87 1.45 -9.51
C ARG A 65 3.88 1.77 -8.40
N CYS A 66 3.12 2.86 -8.52
CA CYS A 66 2.17 3.29 -7.51
C CYS A 66 0.97 2.32 -7.43
N VAL A 67 0.87 1.61 -6.31
CA VAL A 67 -0.22 0.65 -6.02
C VAL A 67 -1.39 1.26 -5.25
N GLY A 68 -1.37 2.58 -5.00
CA GLY A 68 -2.45 3.25 -4.27
C GLY A 68 -2.51 2.92 -2.76
N SER A 69 -1.36 2.63 -2.13
CA SER A 69 -1.33 2.24 -0.70
C SER A 69 -1.82 3.32 0.27
N SER A 70 -2.01 4.57 -0.19
CA SER A 70 -2.50 5.71 0.59
C SER A 70 -1.59 6.17 1.73
N ILE A 71 -0.45 5.51 1.98
CA ILE A 71 0.48 5.84 3.08
C ILE A 71 1.00 7.28 2.95
N CYS A 72 1.39 7.69 1.75
CA CYS A 72 1.88 9.06 1.51
C CYS A 72 0.84 10.14 1.83
N VAL A 73 -0.44 9.89 1.57
CA VAL A 73 -1.53 10.81 1.91
C VAL A 73 -1.77 10.85 3.43
N LEU A 74 -1.58 9.73 4.13
CA LEU A 74 -1.68 9.69 5.59
C LEU A 74 -0.54 10.46 6.27
N THR A 75 0.68 10.39 5.73
CA THR A 75 1.86 11.05 6.28
C THR A 75 1.94 12.54 5.91
N ALA A 76 1.67 12.88 4.65
CA ALA A 76 1.76 14.24 4.12
C ALA A 76 0.53 14.62 3.27
N PRO A 77 -0.65 14.82 3.91
CA PRO A 77 -1.90 15.13 3.21
C PRO A 77 -1.90 16.51 2.53
N GLY A 78 -1.04 17.43 2.98
CA GLY A 78 -0.85 18.71 2.32
C GLY A 78 -0.08 18.61 0.99
N VAL A 79 0.60 17.50 0.74
CA VAL A 79 1.48 17.31 -0.43
C VAL A 79 0.94 16.27 -1.39
N PHE A 80 0.34 15.19 -0.88
CA PHE A 80 -0.18 14.09 -1.68
C PHE A 80 -1.68 13.97 -1.53
N ALA A 81 -2.35 13.66 -2.64
CA ALA A 81 -3.74 13.22 -2.69
C ALA A 81 -3.86 11.99 -3.58
N LEU A 82 -4.96 11.24 -3.45
CA LEU A 82 -5.27 10.19 -4.41
C LEU A 82 -6.03 10.79 -5.59
N ASN A 83 -5.64 10.42 -6.80
CA ASN A 83 -6.39 10.71 -8.01
C ASN A 83 -7.63 9.78 -8.14
N GLU A 84 -8.45 10.01 -9.16
CA GLU A 84 -9.64 9.21 -9.44
C GLU A 84 -9.35 7.72 -9.68
N GLY A 85 -8.11 7.38 -10.09
CA GLY A 85 -7.63 6.02 -10.25
C GLY A 85 -7.11 5.37 -8.96
N GLY A 86 -7.21 6.06 -7.82
CA GLY A 86 -6.70 5.58 -6.53
C GLY A 86 -5.17 5.61 -6.40
N GLN A 87 -4.47 6.32 -7.29
CA GLN A 87 -3.01 6.46 -7.24
C GLN A 87 -2.60 7.79 -6.63
N SER A 88 -1.42 7.83 -6.02
CA SER A 88 -0.90 9.06 -5.41
C SER A 88 -0.57 10.10 -6.49
N ALA A 89 -0.99 11.34 -6.25
CA ALA A 89 -0.70 12.52 -7.05
C ALA A 89 -0.21 13.65 -6.13
N VAL A 90 0.72 14.46 -6.63
CA VAL A 90 1.26 15.60 -5.90
C VAL A 90 0.33 16.79 -6.09
N VAL A 91 -0.18 17.36 -5.00
CA VAL A 91 -1.05 18.55 -5.01
C VAL A 91 -0.27 19.83 -4.75
N ASP A 92 0.63 19.81 -3.76
CA ASP A 92 1.49 20.94 -3.42
C ASP A 92 2.83 20.43 -2.87
N PRO A 93 3.93 20.50 -3.63
CA PRO A 93 5.24 20.03 -3.17
C PRO A 93 5.83 20.89 -2.04
N ALA A 94 5.26 22.06 -1.74
CA ALA A 94 5.65 22.92 -0.62
C ALA A 94 4.62 22.92 0.53
N GLY A 95 3.60 22.07 0.46
CA GLY A 95 2.49 22.06 1.42
C GLY A 95 2.87 21.55 2.82
N GLU A 96 3.98 20.82 2.94
CA GLU A 96 4.50 20.28 4.19
C GLU A 96 6.03 20.38 4.25
N GLY A 97 6.61 20.16 5.44
CA GLY A 97 8.06 20.14 5.63
C GLY A 97 8.74 18.97 4.91
N VAL A 98 10.01 19.18 4.53
CA VAL A 98 10.86 18.19 3.85
C VAL A 98 10.85 16.84 4.58
N ASP A 99 10.92 16.84 5.91
CA ASP A 99 10.90 15.62 6.73
C ASP A 99 9.65 14.76 6.49
N LYS A 100 8.46 15.39 6.44
CA LYS A 100 7.20 14.67 6.18
C LYS A 100 7.13 14.14 4.76
N ILE A 101 7.67 14.89 3.79
CA ILE A 101 7.72 14.47 2.39
C ILE A 101 8.62 13.25 2.22
N LEU A 102 9.78 13.26 2.90
CA LEU A 102 10.69 12.11 2.91
C LEU A 102 10.09 10.92 3.64
N GLU A 103 9.49 11.11 4.82
CA GLU A 103 8.81 10.04 5.56
C GLU A 103 7.68 9.40 4.72
N ALA A 104 6.92 10.22 3.97
CA ALA A 104 5.90 9.74 3.04
C ALA A 104 6.48 8.92 1.88
N ALA A 105 7.66 9.30 1.40
CA ALA A 105 8.36 8.60 0.32
C ALA A 105 8.96 7.26 0.81
N GLU A 106 9.58 7.25 1.99
CA GLU A 106 10.10 6.05 2.66
C GLU A 106 8.99 5.05 3.03
N GLY A 107 7.80 5.55 3.40
CA GLY A 107 6.63 4.72 3.66
C GLY A 107 6.03 4.05 2.41
N CYS A 108 6.51 4.38 1.21
CA CYS A 108 5.97 3.80 -0.03
C CYS A 108 6.46 2.36 -0.21
N PRO A 109 5.58 1.34 -0.16
CA PRO A 109 5.98 -0.07 -0.21
C PRO A 109 6.60 -0.48 -1.56
N THR A 110 6.31 0.28 -2.62
CA THR A 110 6.84 0.06 -3.96
C THR A 110 7.84 1.12 -4.38
N VAL A 111 8.23 2.04 -3.49
CA VAL A 111 9.21 3.11 -3.77
C VAL A 111 8.87 3.85 -5.08
N ALA A 112 7.61 4.28 -5.18
CA ALA A 112 7.07 4.93 -6.38
C ALA A 112 7.24 6.47 -6.36
N ILE A 113 7.71 7.04 -5.24
CA ILE A 113 7.85 8.49 -5.05
C ILE A 113 9.31 8.85 -5.20
N THR A 114 9.60 9.92 -5.93
CA THR A 114 10.93 10.52 -6.10
C THR A 114 10.90 11.95 -5.62
N VAL A 115 11.88 12.33 -4.81
CA VAL A 115 12.06 13.64 -4.19
C VAL A 115 13.44 14.16 -4.55
N GLU A 116 13.47 15.30 -5.24
CA GLU A 116 14.68 15.98 -5.69
C GLU A 116 14.65 17.41 -5.13
N ASP A 117 15.78 17.92 -4.69
CA ASP A 117 15.94 19.31 -4.30
C ASP A 117 16.03 20.17 -5.57
N GLU A 118 15.15 21.16 -5.71
CA GLU A 118 15.11 22.02 -6.88
C GLU A 118 16.20 23.11 -6.87
N GLU A 119 16.74 23.46 -5.70
CA GLU A 119 17.75 24.51 -5.54
C GLU A 119 19.18 23.98 -5.72
N SER A 120 19.46 22.79 -5.18
CA SER A 120 20.74 22.08 -5.23
C SER A 120 20.80 21.11 -6.41
N GLY A 121 19.66 20.63 -6.90
CA GLY A 121 19.59 19.53 -7.87
C GLY A 121 19.92 18.17 -7.28
N GLU A 122 20.05 18.07 -5.95
CA GLU A 122 20.37 16.84 -5.26
C GLU A 122 19.14 15.94 -5.15
N ARG A 123 19.29 14.66 -5.49
CA ARG A 123 18.22 13.67 -5.27
C ARG A 123 18.21 13.27 -3.79
N LEU A 124 17.10 13.56 -3.12
CA LEU A 124 16.91 13.21 -1.71
C LEU A 124 16.35 11.78 -1.55
N PHE A 125 15.52 11.33 -2.50
CA PHE A 125 14.89 10.01 -2.53
C PHE A 125 14.37 9.70 -3.96
N PRO A 126 14.24 8.44 -4.41
CA PRO A 126 14.74 7.20 -3.81
C PRO A 126 16.26 7.07 -3.87
#